data_AF-A0A9E0I6C4-F1
#
_entry.id   AF-A0A9E0I6C4-F1
#
_cell.length_a   1.000
_cell.length_b   1.000
_cell.length_c   1.000
_cell.angle_alpha   90.00
_cell.angle_beta   90.00
_cell.angle_gamma   90.00
#
_symmetry.space_group_name_H-M   'P 1'
#
loop_
_entity.id
_entity.type
_entity.pdbx_description
1 polymer ?
#
loop_
_entity_poly.entity_id
_entity_poly.type
_entity_poly.pdbx_seq_one_letter_code
_entity_poly.pdbx_strand_id
1 'polypeptide(L)'
;ALFLAMVQRIHPEHRAMIGKWEATADAGSRQLAGDFKVMRANGEERWIAMQLGMQVDDHHGHRIWFGMLQDVTDRQHMAQRLHERDLLLKSLGRNLPGIIYKVWVSPQGEPHMQYVSAQVKQLYELPADTPPNDWNRHYERIHPDDAAGVRQLLTTEGLDSSKPVSYEYRVLLPSKGLRWLAGQAMPMTEPDGSVSWYGYTSDVTEQKLYADAMISAKAAERANQAKSEFLSRMSHELRTPLNAVIGFAQLLQMDRSQVFGDTQRGHVRLIEKAGQHLLSVLSDVLDLSRIEAGRLPLDMSAQDCRHVVDDALQMVSDLARRHRITLRDDDIAPHLTVQADRVRLRQVLVNLLVNGIKYNRPGGEVTVNGWSDGGRVVLEIRDSGIGLSADQRAHLFEPFNRLGAERSGIEGTGIGLVIVQRLVTLMQGDIEVESTPGQGSCFRIWLPLTVDTPVDSGAIPLDDTPVGTASKDKPMTATILYAEDNEVNVLLVQEVIRMRPQWQLQVGRSGAQALALAQAHPPDLMLVDMHLGDMTGFDLVDAMDRDGRLRTVPRVALSADAMPDRIHAAQDRGFKAYLTKPLDVMALLHCLDEHLPSSARTQ
;
A
#
# COMPACT_ATOMS: atom_id res chain seq x y z
N ALA A 1 -29.55 -66.13 -52.08
CA ALA A 1 -29.57 -66.21 -50.59
C ALA A 1 -28.36 -65.52 -49.95
N LEU A 2 -27.12 -65.95 -50.24
CA LEU A 2 -25.88 -65.36 -49.66
C LEU A 2 -25.74 -63.84 -49.89
N PHE A 3 -26.03 -63.35 -51.10
CA PHE A 3 -25.99 -61.92 -51.42
C PHE A 3 -27.00 -61.11 -50.59
N LEU A 4 -28.25 -61.56 -50.48
CA LEU A 4 -29.28 -60.92 -49.66
C LEU A 4 -28.91 -60.89 -48.16
N ALA A 5 -28.29 -61.96 -47.66
CA ALA A 5 -27.80 -62.02 -46.28
C ALA A 5 -26.63 -61.03 -46.04
N MET A 6 -25.76 -60.83 -47.03
CA MET A 6 -24.69 -59.82 -46.97
C MET A 6 -25.28 -58.41 -46.97
N VAL A 7 -26.24 -58.14 -47.86
CA VAL A 7 -26.92 -56.84 -47.97
C VAL A 7 -27.60 -56.45 -46.65
N GLN A 8 -28.23 -57.41 -45.95
CA GLN A 8 -28.83 -57.18 -44.64
C GLN A 8 -27.81 -56.79 -43.55
N ARG A 9 -26.57 -57.25 -43.69
CA ARG A 9 -25.45 -56.96 -42.78
C ARG A 9 -24.70 -55.67 -43.10
N ILE A 10 -25.00 -54.99 -44.20
CA ILE A 10 -24.41 -53.67 -44.48
C ILE A 10 -24.88 -52.68 -43.42
N HIS A 11 -23.93 -51.94 -42.85
CA HIS A 11 -24.17 -50.91 -41.84
C HIS A 11 -25.22 -49.92 -42.36
N PRO A 12 -26.19 -49.47 -41.53
CA PRO A 12 -27.30 -48.62 -41.99
C PRO A 12 -26.87 -47.40 -42.80
N GLU A 13 -25.77 -46.75 -42.41
CA GLU A 13 -25.20 -45.57 -43.08
C GLU A 13 -24.75 -45.83 -44.53
N HIS A 14 -24.41 -47.08 -44.86
CA HIS A 14 -23.91 -47.46 -46.18
C HIS A 14 -24.96 -48.15 -47.05
N ARG A 15 -26.18 -48.40 -46.56
CA ARG A 15 -27.22 -49.09 -47.35
C ARG A 15 -27.66 -48.31 -48.59
N ALA A 16 -27.61 -46.98 -48.54
CA ALA A 16 -27.90 -46.10 -49.69
C ALA A 16 -26.92 -46.29 -50.86
N MET A 17 -25.75 -46.92 -50.62
CA MET A 17 -24.77 -47.24 -51.65
C MET A 17 -25.28 -48.31 -52.63
N ILE A 18 -26.15 -49.21 -52.18
CA ILE A 18 -26.70 -50.28 -53.03
C ILE A 18 -27.53 -49.69 -54.16
N GLY A 19 -28.43 -48.74 -53.85
CA GLY A 19 -29.21 -48.04 -54.87
C GLY A 19 -28.34 -47.23 -55.84
N LYS A 20 -27.20 -46.68 -55.37
CA LYS A 20 -26.24 -46.02 -56.27
C LYS A 20 -25.58 -47.02 -57.21
N TRP A 21 -25.22 -48.21 -56.74
CA TRP A 21 -24.63 -49.24 -57.58
C TRP A 21 -25.63 -49.83 -58.58
N GLU A 22 -26.89 -50.04 -58.18
CA GLU A 22 -27.98 -50.44 -59.08
C GLU A 22 -28.18 -49.40 -60.19
N ALA A 23 -28.32 -48.13 -59.83
CA ALA A 23 -28.43 -47.04 -60.82
C ALA A 23 -27.20 -46.95 -61.75
N THR A 24 -25.99 -47.18 -61.21
CA THR A 24 -24.74 -47.16 -61.99
C THR A 24 -24.65 -48.35 -62.95
N ALA A 25 -25.15 -49.52 -62.55
CA ALA A 25 -25.26 -50.71 -63.39
C ALA A 25 -26.32 -50.55 -64.49
N ASP A 26 -27.46 -49.94 -64.16
CA ASP A 26 -28.54 -49.65 -65.11
C ASP A 26 -28.12 -48.61 -66.15
N ALA A 27 -27.30 -47.64 -65.75
CA ALA A 27 -26.63 -46.69 -66.64
C ALA A 27 -25.56 -47.32 -67.56
N GLY A 28 -25.35 -48.64 -67.48
CA GLY A 28 -24.49 -49.39 -68.40
C GLY A 28 -23.04 -49.57 -67.95
N SER A 29 -22.69 -49.19 -66.70
CA SER A 29 -21.35 -49.47 -66.18
C SER A 29 -21.11 -50.97 -66.09
N ARG A 30 -19.93 -51.42 -66.54
CA ARG A 30 -19.49 -52.83 -66.45
C ARG A 30 -18.65 -53.11 -65.21
N GLN A 31 -18.40 -52.10 -64.37
CA GLN A 31 -17.63 -52.21 -63.15
C GLN A 31 -18.29 -51.41 -62.02
N LEU A 32 -18.30 -52.00 -60.83
CA LEU A 32 -18.76 -51.38 -59.60
C LEU A 32 -17.69 -51.59 -58.54
N ALA A 33 -17.32 -50.52 -57.83
CA ALA A 33 -16.40 -50.62 -56.72
C ALA A 33 -16.84 -49.73 -55.56
N GLY A 34 -16.40 -50.10 -54.36
CA GLY A 34 -16.48 -49.23 -53.21
C GLY A 34 -16.29 -49.93 -51.87
N ASP A 35 -15.95 -49.13 -50.88
CA ASP A 35 -15.72 -49.57 -49.51
C ASP A 35 -16.95 -49.27 -48.64
N PHE A 36 -17.41 -50.24 -47.87
CA PHE A 36 -18.55 -50.10 -46.97
C PHE A 36 -18.35 -50.88 -45.69
N LYS A 37 -19.04 -50.46 -44.63
CA LYS A 37 -19.07 -51.20 -43.37
C LYS A 37 -20.10 -52.31 -43.38
N VAL A 38 -19.74 -53.46 -42.83
CA VAL A 38 -20.66 -54.54 -42.49
C VAL A 38 -20.60 -54.82 -40.99
N MET A 39 -21.75 -55.22 -40.43
CA MET A 39 -21.88 -55.69 -39.06
C MET A 39 -21.89 -57.22 -39.06
N ARG A 40 -20.90 -57.82 -38.42
CA ARG A 40 -20.86 -59.28 -38.21
C ARG A 40 -21.90 -59.69 -37.17
N ALA A 41 -22.23 -60.98 -37.14
CA ALA A 41 -23.23 -61.53 -36.22
C ALA A 41 -22.85 -61.36 -34.73
N ASN A 42 -21.56 -61.21 -34.44
CA ASN A 42 -21.03 -60.92 -33.10
C ASN A 42 -21.05 -59.41 -32.75
N GLY A 43 -21.65 -58.56 -33.58
CA GLY A 43 -21.71 -57.10 -33.40
C GLY A 43 -20.47 -56.34 -33.86
N GLU A 44 -19.44 -57.02 -34.38
CA GLU A 44 -18.20 -56.39 -34.80
C GLU A 44 -18.32 -55.73 -36.17
N GLU A 45 -17.87 -54.48 -36.27
CA GLU A 45 -17.79 -53.75 -37.54
C GLU A 45 -16.55 -54.14 -38.34
N ARG A 46 -16.74 -54.36 -39.64
CA ARG A 46 -15.66 -54.56 -40.62
C ARG A 46 -15.86 -53.70 -41.84
N TRP A 47 -14.79 -53.10 -42.33
CA TRP A 47 -14.77 -52.47 -43.65
C TRP A 47 -14.52 -53.52 -44.71
N ILE A 48 -15.38 -53.56 -45.72
CA ILE A 48 -15.27 -54.44 -46.87
C ILE A 48 -15.08 -53.58 -48.11
N ALA A 49 -13.98 -53.81 -48.81
CA ALA A 49 -13.78 -53.32 -50.17
C ALA A 49 -14.41 -54.31 -51.13
N MET A 50 -15.31 -53.82 -51.98
CA MET A 50 -15.94 -54.62 -53.02
C MET A 50 -15.53 -54.14 -54.40
N GLN A 51 -15.25 -55.09 -55.28
CA GLN A 51 -15.06 -54.86 -56.71
C GLN A 51 -15.88 -55.90 -57.47
N LEU A 52 -16.86 -55.46 -58.27
CA LEU A 52 -17.67 -56.29 -59.15
C LEU A 52 -17.42 -55.90 -60.60
N GLY A 53 -17.22 -56.89 -61.46
CA GLY A 53 -17.20 -56.76 -62.92
C GLY A 53 -18.39 -57.52 -63.52
N MET A 54 -18.91 -57.02 -64.65
CA MET A 54 -20.02 -57.63 -65.38
C MET A 54 -19.52 -58.37 -66.62
N GLN A 55 -19.88 -59.64 -66.76
CA GLN A 55 -19.75 -60.43 -67.99
C GLN A 55 -21.16 -60.68 -68.56
N VAL A 56 -21.30 -60.54 -69.87
CA VAL A 56 -22.55 -60.85 -70.57
C VAL A 56 -22.45 -62.27 -71.11
N ASP A 57 -23.44 -63.11 -70.81
CA ASP A 57 -23.48 -64.48 -71.32
C ASP A 57 -24.17 -64.53 -72.71
N ASP A 58 -23.49 -65.13 -73.69
CA ASP A 58 -23.70 -64.91 -75.14
C ASP A 58 -24.85 -65.72 -75.77
N HIS A 59 -25.76 -66.30 -74.99
CA HIS A 59 -26.87 -67.06 -75.59
C HIS A 59 -28.27 -66.73 -75.06
N HIS A 60 -28.41 -66.01 -73.93
CA HIS A 60 -29.73 -65.67 -73.35
C HIS A 60 -29.84 -64.22 -72.83
N GLY A 61 -28.80 -63.38 -72.96
CA GLY A 61 -28.84 -61.96 -72.59
C GLY A 61 -28.77 -61.67 -71.08
N HIS A 62 -28.39 -62.66 -70.26
CA HIS A 62 -28.24 -62.48 -68.82
C HIS A 62 -26.94 -61.73 -68.48
N ARG A 63 -27.02 -60.79 -67.53
CA ARG A 63 -25.86 -60.07 -66.97
C ARG A 63 -25.35 -60.83 -65.75
N ILE A 64 -24.13 -61.33 -65.81
CA ILE A 64 -23.49 -62.05 -64.70
C ILE A 64 -22.45 -61.12 -64.07
N TRP A 65 -22.58 -60.88 -62.76
CA TRP A 65 -21.61 -60.11 -62.00
C TRP A 65 -20.68 -61.04 -61.24
N PHE A 66 -19.38 -60.88 -61.44
CA PHE A 66 -18.32 -61.57 -60.69
C PHE A 66 -17.54 -60.54 -59.90
N GLY A 67 -17.01 -60.90 -58.73
CA GLY A 67 -16.27 -59.92 -57.96
C GLY A 67 -15.65 -60.44 -56.68
N MET A 68 -14.84 -59.59 -56.06
CA MET A 68 -14.12 -59.86 -54.83
C MET A 68 -14.59 -58.94 -53.71
N LEU A 69 -14.66 -59.51 -52.52
CA LEU A 69 -14.87 -58.81 -51.26
C LEU A 69 -13.62 -59.02 -50.41
N GLN A 70 -12.99 -57.94 -49.99
CA GLN A 70 -11.79 -57.98 -49.15
C GLN A 70 -12.04 -57.21 -47.86
N ASP A 71 -11.67 -57.81 -46.73
CA ASP A 71 -11.65 -57.10 -45.45
C ASP A 71 -10.50 -56.09 -45.45
N VAL A 72 -10.84 -54.80 -45.34
CA VAL A 72 -9.89 -53.67 -45.37
C VAL A 72 -9.96 -52.85 -44.07
N THR A 73 -10.48 -53.44 -43.00
CA THR A 73 -10.69 -52.77 -41.69
C THR A 73 -9.40 -52.16 -41.15
N ASP A 74 -8.32 -52.93 -41.12
CA ASP A 74 -7.04 -52.46 -40.58
C ASP A 74 -6.48 -51.28 -41.40
N ARG A 75 -6.60 -51.35 -42.73
CA ARG A 75 -6.17 -50.28 -43.64
C ARG A 75 -6.96 -48.99 -43.38
N GLN A 76 -8.28 -49.08 -43.27
CA GLN A 76 -9.14 -47.92 -43.01
C GLN A 76 -8.86 -47.30 -41.64
N HIS A 77 -8.71 -48.12 -40.59
CA HIS A 77 -8.36 -47.64 -39.25
C HIS A 77 -6.96 -47.01 -39.20
N MET A 78 -5.98 -47.51 -39.96
CA MET A 78 -4.66 -46.87 -40.06
C MET A 78 -4.73 -45.52 -40.76
N ALA A 79 -5.45 -45.43 -41.89
CA ALA A 79 -5.63 -44.19 -42.62
C ALA A 79 -6.34 -43.11 -41.78
N GLN A 80 -7.40 -43.50 -41.06
CA GLN A 80 -8.12 -42.59 -40.16
C GLN A 80 -7.24 -42.11 -39.00
N ARG A 81 -6.51 -43.01 -38.33
CA ARG A 81 -5.58 -42.64 -37.24
C ARG A 81 -4.48 -41.68 -37.73
N LEU A 82 -3.97 -41.87 -38.94
CA LEU A 82 -2.99 -40.98 -39.53
C LEU A 82 -3.59 -39.58 -39.75
N HIS A 83 -4.80 -39.52 -40.33
CA HIS A 83 -5.51 -38.27 -40.56
C HIS A 83 -5.82 -37.51 -39.25
N GLU A 84 -6.33 -38.22 -38.24
CA GLU A 84 -6.61 -37.64 -36.91
C GLU A 84 -5.34 -37.10 -36.26
N ARG A 85 -4.22 -37.82 -36.37
CA ARG A 85 -2.93 -37.38 -35.83
C ARG A 85 -2.37 -36.16 -36.56
N ASP A 86 -2.50 -36.10 -37.88
CA ASP A 86 -2.10 -34.92 -38.67
C ASP A 86 -2.93 -33.69 -38.31
N LEU A 87 -4.24 -33.84 -38.12
CA LEU A 87 -5.11 -32.77 -37.68
C LEU A 87 -4.73 -32.28 -36.27
N LEU A 88 -4.44 -33.20 -35.35
CA LEU A 88 -3.99 -32.86 -34.00
C LEU A 88 -2.69 -32.05 -34.03
N LEU A 89 -1.69 -32.48 -34.78
CA LEU A 89 -0.40 -31.77 -34.90
C LEU A 89 -0.58 -30.35 -35.47
N LYS A 90 -1.40 -30.20 -36.51
CA LYS A 90 -1.73 -28.89 -37.08
C LYS A 90 -2.48 -28.00 -36.09
N SER A 91 -3.39 -28.59 -35.30
CA SER A 91 -4.16 -27.88 -34.27
C SER A 91 -3.29 -27.40 -33.11
N LEU A 92 -2.33 -28.22 -32.64
CA LEU A 92 -1.38 -27.85 -31.59
C LEU A 92 -0.54 -26.66 -32.02
N GLY A 93 0.03 -26.71 -33.23
CA GLY A 93 0.72 -25.56 -33.80
C GLY A 93 -0.18 -24.32 -33.81
N ARG A 94 -1.43 -24.45 -34.26
CA ARG A 94 -2.34 -23.32 -34.45
C ARG A 94 -2.82 -22.63 -33.17
N ASN A 95 -2.90 -23.34 -32.06
CA ASN A 95 -3.57 -22.83 -30.85
C ASN A 95 -2.60 -22.51 -29.70
N LEU A 96 -1.30 -22.82 -29.83
CA LEU A 96 -0.32 -22.46 -28.82
C LEU A 96 0.10 -20.98 -28.97
N PRO A 97 0.25 -20.23 -27.87
CA PRO A 97 0.60 -18.81 -27.87
C PRO A 97 2.10 -18.59 -28.13
N GLY A 98 2.57 -19.05 -29.29
CA GLY A 98 3.97 -18.99 -29.70
C GLY A 98 4.20 -19.77 -31.00
N ILE A 99 5.46 -19.88 -31.40
CA ILE A 99 5.88 -20.63 -32.59
C ILE A 99 6.53 -21.92 -32.13
N ILE A 100 6.10 -23.04 -32.71
CA ILE A 100 6.85 -24.29 -32.67
C ILE A 100 7.63 -24.42 -33.98
N TYR A 101 8.89 -24.82 -33.89
CA TYR A 101 9.70 -25.08 -35.07
C TYR A 101 10.58 -26.32 -34.91
N LYS A 102 10.97 -26.90 -36.05
CA LYS A 102 11.94 -28.00 -36.15
C LYS A 102 13.00 -27.63 -37.17
N VAL A 103 14.25 -27.56 -36.72
CA VAL A 103 15.43 -27.38 -37.59
C VAL A 103 16.23 -28.68 -37.58
N TRP A 104 16.46 -29.26 -38.76
CA TRP A 104 17.33 -30.40 -38.93
C TRP A 104 18.69 -29.94 -39.42
N VAL A 105 19.77 -30.42 -38.81
CA VAL A 105 21.14 -30.07 -39.16
C VAL A 105 21.80 -31.30 -39.74
N SER A 106 22.26 -31.19 -40.98
CA SER A 106 22.93 -32.29 -41.68
C SER A 106 24.23 -32.69 -40.96
N PRO A 107 24.77 -33.90 -41.20
CA PRO A 107 26.08 -34.29 -40.67
C PRO A 107 27.23 -33.35 -41.09
N GLN A 108 27.03 -32.55 -42.14
CA GLN A 108 27.98 -31.55 -42.64
C GLN A 108 27.81 -30.18 -41.95
N GLY A 109 26.84 -30.05 -41.05
CA GLY A 109 26.56 -28.82 -40.30
C GLY A 109 25.59 -27.86 -40.97
N GLU A 110 24.93 -28.26 -42.07
CA GLU A 110 24.00 -27.39 -42.79
C GLU A 110 22.59 -27.44 -42.17
N PRO A 111 22.04 -26.31 -41.68
CA PRO A 111 20.72 -26.27 -41.07
C PRO A 111 19.61 -26.14 -42.11
N HIS A 112 18.54 -26.93 -41.94
CA HIS A 112 17.35 -26.93 -42.76
C HIS A 112 16.09 -26.85 -41.88
N MET A 113 15.30 -25.80 -42.08
CA MET A 113 13.99 -25.67 -41.42
C MET A 113 13.03 -26.72 -41.99
N GLN A 114 12.68 -27.74 -41.19
CA GLN A 114 11.75 -28.81 -41.59
C GLN A 114 10.30 -28.46 -41.25
N TYR A 115 10.08 -27.72 -40.17
CA TYR A 115 8.74 -27.35 -39.73
C TYR A 115 8.74 -26.01 -39.00
N VAL A 116 7.72 -25.21 -39.25
CA VAL A 116 7.36 -24.06 -38.42
C VAL A 116 5.85 -23.94 -38.37
N SER A 117 5.30 -23.72 -37.19
CA SER A 117 3.86 -23.53 -37.00
C SER A 117 3.40 -22.23 -37.67
N ALA A 118 2.14 -22.20 -38.14
CA ALA A 118 1.56 -21.06 -38.86
C ALA A 118 1.59 -19.72 -38.07
N GLN A 119 1.73 -19.81 -36.74
CA GLN A 119 1.82 -18.73 -35.75
C GLN A 119 2.96 -17.78 -36.05
N VAL A 120 3.98 -18.23 -36.77
CA VAL A 120 5.12 -17.42 -37.18
C VAL A 120 4.70 -16.16 -37.92
N LYS A 121 3.65 -16.23 -38.76
CA LYS A 121 3.14 -15.06 -39.48
C LYS A 121 2.53 -14.04 -38.53
N GLN A 122 1.84 -14.49 -37.49
CA GLN A 122 1.20 -13.62 -36.50
C GLN A 122 2.21 -13.04 -35.51
N LEU A 123 3.18 -13.84 -35.05
CA LEU A 123 4.19 -13.39 -34.08
C LEU A 123 5.12 -12.33 -34.69
N TYR A 124 5.52 -12.51 -35.95
CA TYR A 124 6.45 -11.62 -36.66
C TYR A 124 5.77 -10.60 -37.60
N GLU A 125 4.44 -10.58 -37.66
CA GLU A 125 3.68 -9.72 -38.58
C GLU A 125 4.18 -9.82 -40.02
N LEU A 126 4.30 -11.07 -40.50
CA LEU A 126 4.70 -11.36 -41.87
C LEU A 126 3.50 -11.21 -42.82
N PRO A 127 3.71 -10.73 -44.05
CA PRO A 127 2.67 -10.65 -45.07
C PRO A 127 1.97 -11.99 -45.31
N ALA A 128 0.65 -11.97 -45.55
CA ALA A 128 -0.16 -13.19 -45.72
C ALA A 128 0.30 -14.05 -46.92
N ASP A 129 0.76 -13.39 -47.98
CA ASP A 129 1.31 -13.95 -49.22
C ASP A 129 2.74 -14.51 -49.07
N THR A 130 3.37 -14.37 -47.90
CA THR A 130 4.70 -14.94 -47.66
C THR A 130 4.69 -16.45 -47.94
N PRO A 131 5.54 -16.93 -48.88
CA PRO A 131 5.61 -18.33 -49.24
C PRO A 131 5.91 -19.24 -48.04
N PRO A 132 5.39 -20.48 -48.00
CA PRO A 132 5.63 -21.43 -46.92
C PRO A 132 7.10 -21.86 -46.73
N ASN A 133 8.04 -21.41 -47.56
CA ASN A 133 9.46 -21.71 -47.45
C ASN A 133 10.33 -20.44 -47.28
N ASP A 134 9.74 -19.24 -47.35
CA ASP A 134 10.47 -17.97 -47.25
C ASP A 134 10.41 -17.40 -45.82
N TRP A 135 10.74 -18.26 -44.86
CA TRP A 135 10.70 -17.88 -43.45
C TRP A 135 11.83 -16.93 -43.07
N ASN A 136 12.90 -16.85 -43.87
CA ASN A 136 14.05 -15.96 -43.62
C ASN A 136 13.66 -14.48 -43.52
N ARG A 137 12.49 -14.06 -44.00
CA ARG A 137 12.00 -12.68 -43.82
C ARG A 137 11.80 -12.28 -42.36
N HIS A 138 11.65 -13.23 -41.43
CA HIS A 138 11.58 -12.87 -40.00
C HIS A 138 12.87 -12.21 -39.49
N TYR A 139 14.03 -12.45 -40.14
CA TYR A 139 15.28 -11.77 -39.79
C TYR A 139 15.19 -10.24 -39.93
N GLU A 140 14.37 -9.76 -40.87
CA GLU A 140 14.13 -8.32 -41.06
C GLU A 140 13.43 -7.68 -39.86
N ARG A 141 12.80 -8.49 -38.99
CA ARG A 141 12.11 -8.02 -37.78
C ARG A 141 13.00 -8.04 -36.54
N ILE A 142 14.17 -8.67 -36.57
CA ILE A 142 15.01 -8.77 -35.38
C ILE A 142 15.67 -7.42 -35.13
N HIS A 143 15.76 -7.03 -33.86
CA HIS A 143 16.45 -5.80 -33.48
C HIS A 143 17.93 -5.86 -33.92
N PRO A 144 18.51 -4.79 -34.49
CA PRO A 144 19.87 -4.81 -35.04
C PRO A 144 20.94 -5.34 -34.09
N ASP A 145 20.88 -4.96 -32.81
CA ASP A 145 21.81 -5.41 -31.76
C ASP A 145 21.75 -6.93 -31.52
N ASP A 146 20.59 -7.55 -31.74
CA ASP A 146 20.36 -8.96 -31.41
C ASP A 146 20.50 -9.86 -32.66
N ALA A 147 20.56 -9.27 -33.86
CA ALA A 147 20.56 -9.98 -35.14
C ALA A 147 21.73 -10.96 -35.30
N ALA A 148 22.93 -10.60 -34.80
CA ALA A 148 24.09 -11.48 -34.86
C ALA A 148 23.91 -12.73 -33.98
N GLY A 149 23.42 -12.54 -32.75
CA GLY A 149 23.18 -13.65 -31.81
C GLY A 149 22.07 -14.58 -32.28
N VAL A 150 20.97 -14.03 -32.80
CA VAL A 150 19.88 -14.87 -33.33
C VAL A 150 20.31 -15.64 -34.58
N ARG A 151 21.14 -15.05 -35.45
CA ARG A 151 21.70 -15.76 -36.60
C ARG A 151 22.54 -16.96 -36.18
N GLN A 152 23.42 -16.79 -35.19
CA GLN A 152 24.22 -17.88 -34.64
C GLN A 152 23.34 -19.00 -34.05
N LEU A 153 22.26 -18.63 -33.36
CA LEU A 153 21.31 -19.59 -32.79
C LEU A 153 20.63 -20.44 -33.87
N LEU A 154 20.27 -19.82 -34.99
CA LEU A 154 19.57 -20.48 -36.11
C LEU A 154 20.51 -21.26 -37.02
N THR A 155 21.78 -20.86 -37.16
CA THR A 155 22.79 -21.68 -37.84
C THR A 155 23.24 -22.88 -37.02
N THR A 156 22.83 -22.94 -35.75
CA THR A 156 23.26 -23.94 -34.76
C THR A 156 24.78 -23.99 -34.56
N GLU A 157 25.47 -22.97 -35.05
CA GLU A 157 26.92 -22.89 -35.09
C GLU A 157 27.46 -22.58 -33.69
N GLY A 158 28.19 -23.54 -33.12
CA GLY A 158 28.71 -23.45 -31.76
C GLY A 158 27.70 -23.80 -30.66
N LEU A 159 26.52 -24.34 -30.99
CA LEU A 159 25.59 -24.87 -30.00
C LEU A 159 26.00 -26.28 -29.54
N ASP A 160 25.94 -26.51 -28.23
CA ASP A 160 26.14 -27.83 -27.64
C ASP A 160 24.90 -28.69 -27.90
N SER A 161 25.02 -29.64 -28.84
CA SER A 161 23.94 -30.56 -29.22
C SER A 161 23.58 -31.57 -28.12
N SER A 162 24.23 -31.54 -26.96
CA SER A 162 23.88 -32.36 -25.79
C SER A 162 22.93 -31.68 -24.81
N LYS A 163 22.62 -30.38 -24.98
CA LYS A 163 21.83 -29.60 -24.01
C LYS A 163 20.77 -28.71 -24.66
N PRO A 164 19.64 -28.46 -23.95
CA PRO A 164 18.71 -27.42 -24.35
C PRO A 164 19.36 -26.04 -24.35
N VAL A 165 18.99 -25.21 -25.32
CA VAL A 165 19.46 -23.83 -25.47
C VAL A 165 18.28 -22.90 -25.23
N SER A 166 18.39 -22.04 -24.22
CA SER A 166 17.42 -20.97 -23.97
C SER A 166 17.94 -19.67 -24.58
N TYR A 167 17.03 -18.87 -25.12
CA TYR A 167 17.38 -17.63 -25.78
C TYR A 167 16.30 -16.57 -25.60
N GLU A 168 16.73 -15.33 -25.72
CA GLU A 168 15.87 -14.15 -25.66
C GLU A 168 16.42 -13.09 -26.61
N TYR A 169 15.54 -12.41 -27.35
CA TYR A 169 15.90 -11.33 -28.26
C TYR A 169 14.73 -10.40 -28.51
N ARG A 170 15.07 -9.21 -29.01
CA ARG A 170 14.11 -8.18 -29.37
C ARG A 170 13.74 -8.26 -30.84
N VAL A 171 12.48 -7.93 -31.12
CA VAL A 171 11.96 -7.75 -32.47
C VAL A 171 11.27 -6.39 -32.60
N LEU A 172 11.36 -5.82 -33.79
CA LEU A 172 10.70 -4.59 -34.20
C LEU A 172 9.56 -4.96 -35.15
N LEU A 173 8.36 -5.03 -34.60
CA LEU A 173 7.16 -5.36 -35.36
C LEU A 173 6.51 -4.08 -35.94
N PRO A 174 6.03 -4.09 -37.19
CA PRO A 174 5.41 -2.93 -37.82
C PRO A 174 4.28 -2.27 -37.02
N SER A 175 3.38 -3.07 -36.44
CA SER A 175 2.20 -2.57 -35.74
C SER A 175 2.43 -2.45 -34.23
N LYS A 176 3.12 -3.44 -33.66
CA LYS A 176 3.35 -3.55 -32.22
C LYS A 176 4.57 -2.78 -31.73
N GLY A 177 5.51 -2.44 -32.60
CA GLY A 177 6.79 -1.84 -32.22
C GLY A 177 7.73 -2.85 -31.56
N LEU A 178 8.53 -2.40 -30.59
CA LEU A 178 9.50 -3.24 -29.90
C LEU A 178 8.80 -4.33 -29.06
N ARG A 179 9.19 -5.59 -29.24
CA ARG A 179 8.74 -6.74 -28.46
C ARG A 179 9.93 -7.61 -28.06
N TRP A 180 9.79 -8.32 -26.95
CA TRP A 180 10.71 -9.33 -26.46
C TRP A 180 10.18 -10.72 -26.76
N LEU A 181 10.96 -11.51 -27.48
CA LEU A 181 10.69 -12.93 -27.71
C LEU A 181 11.67 -13.76 -26.88
N ALA A 182 11.15 -14.80 -26.25
CA ALA A 182 11.96 -15.78 -25.56
C ALA A 182 11.57 -17.18 -25.98
N GLY A 183 12.52 -18.10 -25.93
CA GLY A 183 12.28 -19.46 -26.33
C GLY A 183 13.33 -20.43 -25.84
N GLN A 184 13.06 -21.70 -26.11
CA GLN A 184 13.97 -22.80 -25.83
C GLN A 184 13.99 -23.77 -27.00
N ALA A 185 15.18 -24.23 -27.37
CA ALA A 185 15.41 -25.26 -28.37
C ALA A 185 16.04 -26.50 -27.72
N MET A 186 15.47 -27.68 -28.01
CA MET A 186 15.92 -28.97 -27.50
C MET A 186 16.54 -29.80 -28.65
N PRO A 187 17.80 -30.25 -28.53
CA PRO A 187 18.42 -31.08 -29.54
C PRO A 187 18.00 -32.55 -29.40
N MET A 188 17.93 -33.24 -30.55
CA MET A 188 17.70 -34.68 -30.64
C MET A 188 18.60 -35.24 -31.72
N THR A 189 19.56 -36.08 -31.34
CA THR A 189 20.44 -36.78 -32.28
C THR A 189 19.67 -37.89 -33.00
N GLU A 190 19.78 -37.94 -34.32
CA GLU A 190 19.17 -38.97 -35.16
C GLU A 190 20.15 -40.14 -35.40
N PRO A 191 19.66 -41.33 -35.78
CA PRO A 191 20.50 -42.52 -35.98
C PRO A 191 21.61 -42.38 -37.03
N ASP A 192 21.46 -41.44 -37.97
CA ASP A 192 22.43 -41.14 -39.03
C ASP A 192 23.52 -40.13 -38.60
N GLY A 193 23.49 -39.69 -37.34
CA GLY A 193 24.41 -38.70 -36.79
C GLY A 193 24.01 -37.25 -37.02
N SER A 194 22.88 -36.98 -37.68
CA SER A 194 22.30 -35.64 -37.80
C SER A 194 21.64 -35.19 -36.49
N VAL A 195 21.35 -33.88 -36.36
CA VAL A 195 20.72 -33.33 -35.15
C VAL A 195 19.46 -32.55 -35.51
N SER A 196 18.34 -32.93 -34.91
CA SER A 196 17.08 -32.21 -34.99
C SER A 196 16.86 -31.34 -33.74
N TRP A 197 16.70 -30.03 -33.93
CA TRP A 197 16.37 -29.06 -32.90
C TRP A 197 14.87 -28.76 -32.90
N TYR A 198 14.21 -29.00 -31.77
CA TYR A 198 12.81 -28.69 -31.53
C TYR A 198 12.71 -27.45 -30.66
N GLY A 199 12.12 -26.38 -31.18
CA GLY A 199 12.06 -25.11 -30.47
C GLY A 199 10.66 -24.57 -30.29
N TYR A 200 10.51 -23.79 -29.22
CA TYR A 200 9.33 -22.99 -28.94
C TYR A 200 9.75 -21.55 -28.64
N THR A 201 9.12 -20.58 -29.30
CA THR A 201 9.34 -19.14 -29.08
C THR A 201 8.02 -18.43 -28.82
N SER A 202 7.93 -17.63 -27.76
CA SER A 202 6.75 -16.83 -27.41
C SER A 202 7.09 -15.37 -27.15
N ASP A 203 6.09 -14.49 -27.28
CA ASP A 203 6.19 -13.09 -26.85
C ASP A 203 6.12 -13.03 -25.31
N VAL A 204 7.17 -12.48 -24.70
CA VAL A 204 7.30 -12.32 -23.24
C VAL A 204 7.31 -10.86 -22.82
N THR A 205 6.93 -9.95 -23.73
CA THR A 205 7.01 -8.50 -23.49
C THR A 205 6.19 -8.06 -22.28
N GLU A 206 4.93 -8.50 -22.18
CA GLU A 206 4.07 -8.12 -21.05
C GLU A 206 4.66 -8.65 -19.73
N GLN A 207 5.15 -9.89 -19.71
CA GLN A 207 5.75 -10.50 -18.53
C GLN A 207 6.98 -9.72 -18.06
N LYS A 208 7.83 -9.27 -19.00
CA LYS A 208 8.98 -8.41 -18.71
C LYS A 208 8.57 -7.05 -18.15
N LEU A 209 7.60 -6.39 -18.79
CA LEU A 209 7.10 -5.08 -18.33
C LEU A 209 6.50 -5.17 -16.92
N TYR A 210 5.74 -6.24 -16.62
CA TYR A 210 5.22 -6.47 -15.27
C TYR A 210 6.32 -6.75 -14.25
N ALA A 211 7.32 -7.56 -14.60
CA ALA A 211 8.45 -7.84 -13.72
C ALA A 211 9.25 -6.57 -13.39
N ASP A 212 9.55 -5.75 -14.39
CA ASP A 212 10.26 -4.49 -14.22
C ASP A 212 9.46 -3.48 -13.39
N ALA A 213 8.16 -3.36 -13.65
CA ALA A 213 7.26 -2.52 -12.85
C ALA A 213 7.22 -2.96 -11.38
N MET A 214 7.16 -4.27 -11.11
CA MET A 214 7.16 -4.82 -9.75
C MET A 214 8.48 -4.55 -9.01
N ILE A 215 9.61 -4.71 -9.69
CA ILE A 215 10.94 -4.41 -9.13
C ILE A 215 11.04 -2.92 -8.79
N SER A 216 10.61 -2.04 -9.70
CA SER A 216 10.62 -0.60 -9.51
C SER A 216 9.72 -0.17 -8.34
N ALA A 217 8.48 -0.70 -8.28
CA ALA A 217 7.55 -0.42 -7.19
C ALA A 217 8.12 -0.84 -5.82
N LYS A 218 8.72 -2.03 -5.73
CA LYS A 218 9.34 -2.53 -4.50
C LYS A 218 10.56 -1.72 -4.08
N ALA A 219 11.34 -1.21 -5.04
CA ALA A 219 12.47 -0.33 -4.75
C ALA A 219 11.98 1.03 -4.21
N ALA A 220 10.94 1.60 -4.80
CA ALA A 220 10.32 2.83 -4.35
C ALA A 220 9.72 2.70 -2.94
N GLU A 221 9.03 1.60 -2.66
CA GLU A 221 8.45 1.33 -1.33
C GLU A 221 9.53 1.22 -0.24
N ARG A 222 10.61 0.47 -0.52
CA ARG A 222 11.76 0.38 0.39
C ARG A 222 12.43 1.73 0.64
N ALA A 223 12.59 2.53 -0.40
CA ALA A 223 13.15 3.88 -0.27
C ALA A 223 12.24 4.78 0.61
N ASN A 224 10.92 4.71 0.43
CA ASN A 224 9.98 5.48 1.24
C ASN A 224 9.99 5.03 2.70
N GLN A 225 10.00 3.72 2.95
CA GLN A 225 10.11 3.17 4.30
C GLN A 225 11.39 3.62 5.00
N ALA A 226 12.54 3.53 4.32
CA ALA A 226 13.81 3.99 4.87
C ALA A 226 13.81 5.50 5.16
N LYS A 227 13.21 6.31 4.29
CA LYS A 227 13.01 7.76 4.49
C LYS A 227 12.18 8.04 5.75
N SER A 228 11.06 7.35 5.94
CA SER A 228 10.19 7.51 7.12
C SER A 228 10.88 7.08 8.42
N GLU A 229 11.59 5.94 8.41
CA GLU A 229 12.33 5.45 9.58
C GLU A 229 13.47 6.41 9.96
N PHE A 230 14.20 6.93 8.97
CA PHE A 230 15.23 7.93 9.17
C PHE A 230 14.66 9.22 9.79
N LEU A 231 13.59 9.77 9.21
CA LEU A 231 12.96 10.99 9.74
C LEU A 231 12.45 10.79 11.17
N SER A 232 11.83 9.65 11.48
CA SER A 232 11.35 9.35 12.83
C SER A 232 12.50 9.31 13.85
N ARG A 233 13.61 8.63 13.53
CA ARG A 233 14.79 8.58 14.42
C ARG A 233 15.42 9.95 14.60
N MET A 234 15.66 10.67 13.50
CA MET A 234 16.22 12.03 13.54
C MET A 234 15.33 12.97 14.35
N SER A 235 14.01 12.81 14.29
CA SER A 235 13.12 13.63 15.11
C SER A 235 13.26 13.35 16.60
N HIS A 236 13.42 12.09 17.02
CA HIS A 236 13.67 11.80 18.43
C HIS A 236 15.02 12.37 18.88
N GLU A 237 16.06 12.24 18.05
CA GLU A 237 17.40 12.77 18.35
C GLU A 237 17.44 14.31 18.39
N LEU A 238 16.61 15.00 17.60
CA LEU A 238 16.52 16.46 17.59
C LEU A 238 15.59 17.00 18.69
N ARG A 239 14.51 16.28 19.03
CA ARG A 239 13.54 16.69 20.04
C ARG A 239 14.19 16.79 21.41
N THR A 240 15.04 15.85 21.77
CA THR A 240 15.66 15.79 23.10
C THR A 240 16.58 16.98 23.44
N PRO A 241 17.60 17.34 22.64
CA PRO A 241 18.43 18.51 22.92
C PRO A 241 17.62 19.81 22.85
N LEU A 242 16.59 19.87 22.01
CA LEU A 242 15.74 21.05 21.88
C LEU A 242 14.84 21.25 23.12
N ASN A 243 14.29 20.16 23.65
CA ASN A 243 13.53 20.17 24.91
C ASN A 243 14.38 20.69 26.07
N ALA A 244 15.65 20.28 26.12
CA ALA A 244 16.58 20.77 27.13
C ALA A 244 16.83 22.28 27.01
N VAL A 245 17.09 22.77 25.79
CA VAL A 245 17.30 24.21 25.54
C VAL A 245 16.08 25.03 25.98
N ILE A 246 14.86 24.53 25.70
CA ILE A 246 13.61 25.16 26.13
C ILE A 246 13.48 25.10 27.66
N GLY A 247 13.70 23.94 28.28
CA GLY A 247 13.59 23.76 29.72
C GLY A 247 14.56 24.63 30.52
N PHE A 248 15.82 24.72 30.09
CA PHE A 248 16.79 25.63 30.69
C PHE A 248 16.45 27.11 30.46
N ALA A 249 15.86 27.45 29.30
CA ALA A 249 15.35 28.79 29.09
C ALA A 249 14.20 29.12 30.05
N GLN A 250 13.27 28.18 30.29
CA GLN A 250 12.19 28.36 31.26
C GLN A 250 12.74 28.53 32.69
N LEU A 251 13.69 27.70 33.10
CA LEU A 251 14.36 27.83 34.41
C LEU A 251 15.03 29.20 34.59
N LEU A 252 15.72 29.71 33.57
CA LEU A 252 16.35 31.04 33.60
C LEU A 252 15.33 32.18 33.70
N GLN A 253 14.10 32.02 33.18
CA GLN A 253 13.03 33.01 33.38
C GLN A 253 12.44 32.96 34.80
N MET A 254 12.43 31.79 35.41
CA MET A 254 11.84 31.56 36.73
C MET A 254 12.79 31.89 37.87
N ASP A 255 14.10 31.85 37.63
CA ASP A 255 15.11 32.20 38.61
C ASP A 255 15.03 33.69 38.99
N ARG A 256 14.55 33.94 40.21
CA ARG A 256 14.48 35.29 40.81
C ARG A 256 15.72 35.65 41.63
N SER A 257 16.71 34.74 41.73
CA SER A 257 17.89 34.93 42.56
C SER A 257 18.99 35.76 41.89
N GLN A 258 19.02 35.80 40.55
CA GLN A 258 19.91 36.68 39.78
C GLN A 258 19.17 37.90 39.18
N VAL A 259 19.83 39.05 39.20
CA VAL A 259 19.36 40.28 38.53
C VAL A 259 19.59 40.13 37.02
N PHE A 260 18.72 39.36 36.34
CA PHE A 260 18.66 39.41 34.89
C PHE A 260 18.09 40.76 34.47
N GLY A 261 18.82 41.50 33.61
CA GLY A 261 18.28 42.68 32.95
C GLY A 261 17.18 42.29 31.96
N ASP A 262 16.31 43.24 31.60
CA ASP A 262 15.16 42.98 30.71
C ASP A 262 15.59 42.43 29.34
N THR A 263 16.77 42.80 28.84
CA THR A 263 17.37 42.27 27.61
C THR A 263 17.68 40.78 27.70
N GLN A 264 18.22 40.29 28.82
CA GLN A 264 18.56 38.87 29.00
C GLN A 264 17.30 38.02 29.12
N ARG A 265 16.28 38.50 29.86
CA ARG A 265 14.96 37.85 29.88
C ARG A 265 14.32 37.81 28.49
N GLY A 266 14.51 38.85 27.69
CA GLY A 266 14.09 38.88 26.29
C GLY A 266 14.78 37.81 25.43
N HIS A 267 16.10 37.66 25.55
CA HIS A 267 16.86 36.62 24.82
C HIS A 267 16.45 35.20 25.23
N VAL A 268 16.19 34.97 26.53
CA VAL A 268 15.74 33.67 27.03
C VAL A 268 14.36 33.31 26.47
N ARG A 269 13.41 34.27 26.43
CA ARG A 269 12.11 34.08 25.74
C ARG A 269 12.27 33.76 24.26
N LEU A 270 13.25 34.39 23.60
CA LEU A 270 13.52 34.15 22.18
C LEU A 270 14.03 32.73 21.93
N ILE A 271 14.93 32.23 22.79
CA ILE A 271 15.44 30.85 22.74
C ILE A 271 14.28 29.85 22.95
N GLU A 272 13.43 30.10 23.94
CA GLU A 272 12.25 29.27 24.23
C GLU A 272 11.31 29.20 23.01
N LYS A 273 10.97 30.37 22.45
CA LYS A 273 10.08 30.48 21.30
C LYS A 273 10.65 29.80 20.06
N ALA A 274 11.95 29.98 19.80
CA ALA A 274 12.64 29.34 18.68
C ALA A 274 12.66 27.81 18.84
N GLY A 275 12.87 27.31 20.06
CA GLY A 275 12.83 25.88 20.36
C GLY A 275 11.45 25.27 20.16
N GLN A 276 10.41 25.91 20.69
CA GLN A 276 9.02 25.46 20.50
C GLN A 276 8.62 25.46 19.02
N HIS A 277 9.06 26.47 18.26
CA HIS A 277 8.84 26.51 16.82
C HIS A 277 9.51 25.35 16.08
N LEU A 278 10.79 25.07 16.38
CA LEU A 278 11.52 23.94 15.77
C LEU A 278 10.88 22.59 16.10
N LEU A 279 10.37 22.40 17.33
CA LEU A 279 9.64 21.19 17.71
C LEU A 279 8.36 21.02 16.90
N SER A 280 7.61 22.10 16.70
CA SER A 280 6.40 22.08 15.87
C SER A 280 6.73 21.73 14.42
N VAL A 281 7.75 22.36 13.82
CA VAL A 281 8.19 22.05 12.45
C VAL A 281 8.55 20.58 12.31
N LEU A 282 9.31 20.07 13.27
CA LEU A 282 9.75 18.68 13.28
C LEU A 282 8.57 17.71 13.38
N SER A 283 7.60 18.02 14.24
CA SER A 283 6.37 17.23 14.37
C SER A 283 5.55 17.25 13.08
N ASP A 284 5.40 18.41 12.44
CA ASP A 284 4.68 18.56 11.17
C ASP A 284 5.31 17.71 10.06
N VAL A 285 6.65 17.72 9.96
CA VAL A 285 7.39 16.92 8.97
C VAL A 285 7.23 15.42 9.22
N LEU A 286 7.22 15.00 10.48
CA LEU A 286 6.96 13.60 10.83
C LEU A 286 5.54 13.16 10.48
N ASP A 287 4.55 13.97 10.86
CA ASP A 287 3.15 13.68 10.55
C ASP A 287 2.98 13.56 9.03
N LEU A 288 3.53 14.50 8.26
CA LEU A 288 3.52 14.44 6.79
C LEU A 288 4.18 13.15 6.28
N SER A 289 5.36 12.78 6.79
CA SER A 289 6.05 11.55 6.36
C SER A 289 5.29 10.27 6.70
N ARG A 290 4.66 10.18 7.88
CA ARG A 290 3.85 9.02 8.29
C ARG A 290 2.61 8.88 7.43
N ILE A 291 2.02 10.02 7.07
CA ILE A 291 0.84 10.05 6.22
C ILE A 291 1.19 9.69 4.76
N GLU A 292 2.30 10.17 4.22
CA GLU A 292 2.80 9.76 2.88
C GLU A 292 3.07 8.25 2.80
N ALA A 293 3.53 7.65 3.91
CA ALA A 293 3.76 6.21 4.02
C ALA A 293 2.48 5.39 4.24
N GLY A 294 1.31 6.02 4.44
CA GLY A 294 0.05 5.35 4.74
C GLY A 294 0.02 4.65 6.12
N ARG A 295 0.90 5.06 7.04
CA ARG A 295 1.12 4.40 8.34
C ARG A 295 0.54 5.18 9.52
N LEU A 296 -0.29 6.19 9.28
CA LEU A 296 -0.94 6.92 10.37
C LEU A 296 -2.17 6.12 10.84
N PRO A 297 -2.14 5.45 12.01
CA PRO A 297 -3.34 4.83 12.55
C PRO A 297 -4.36 5.94 12.86
N LEU A 298 -5.61 5.72 12.46
CA LEU A 298 -6.74 6.57 12.81
C LEU A 298 -7.70 5.78 13.68
N ASP A 299 -8.11 6.36 14.80
CA ASP A 299 -9.16 5.80 15.65
C ASP A 299 -10.52 6.40 15.24
N MET A 300 -11.11 5.82 14.20
CA MET A 300 -12.37 6.31 13.63
C MET A 300 -13.54 5.92 14.54
N SER A 301 -14.15 6.91 15.19
CA SER A 301 -15.29 6.72 16.08
C SER A 301 -16.36 7.81 15.87
N ALA A 302 -17.56 7.60 16.42
CA ALA A 302 -18.63 8.58 16.37
C ALA A 302 -18.33 9.75 17.32
N GLN A 303 -18.18 10.96 16.77
CA GLN A 303 -17.82 12.17 17.48
C GLN A 303 -18.92 13.24 17.35
N ASP A 304 -19.27 13.91 18.46
CA ASP A 304 -20.13 15.09 18.41
C ASP A 304 -19.32 16.30 17.90
N CYS A 305 -19.72 16.86 16.77
CA CYS A 305 -19.03 17.99 16.17
C CYS A 305 -18.98 19.21 17.10
N ARG A 306 -20.01 19.44 17.94
CA ARG A 306 -20.05 20.57 18.86
C ARG A 306 -18.91 20.52 19.85
N HIS A 307 -18.70 19.37 20.50
CA HIS A 307 -17.62 19.18 21.47
C HIS A 307 -16.23 19.38 20.85
N VAL A 308 -15.99 18.87 19.64
CA VAL A 308 -14.68 19.00 19.00
C VAL A 308 -14.41 20.44 18.56
N VAL A 309 -15.44 21.18 18.13
CA VAL A 309 -15.34 22.60 17.80
C VAL A 309 -15.10 23.44 19.05
N ASP A 310 -15.81 23.17 20.14
CA ASP A 310 -15.65 23.88 21.41
C ASP A 310 -14.22 23.73 21.96
N ASP A 311 -13.68 22.50 21.95
CA ASP A 311 -12.28 22.21 22.30
C ASP A 311 -11.31 23.05 21.45
N ALA A 312 -11.53 23.11 20.14
CA ALA A 312 -10.66 23.84 19.22
C ALA A 312 -10.74 25.37 19.43
N LEU A 313 -11.94 25.92 19.63
CA LEU A 313 -12.16 27.34 19.91
C LEU A 313 -11.50 27.76 21.23
N GLN A 314 -11.61 26.93 22.27
CA GLN A 314 -10.97 27.19 23.56
C GLN A 314 -9.44 27.30 23.41
N MET A 315 -8.82 26.40 22.63
CA MET A 315 -7.37 26.41 22.38
C MET A 315 -6.87 27.68 21.66
N VAL A 316 -7.66 28.26 20.77
CA VAL A 316 -7.25 29.43 19.97
C VAL A 316 -7.72 30.77 20.56
N SER A 317 -8.52 30.75 21.63
CA SER A 317 -9.16 31.93 22.23
C SER A 317 -8.16 33.04 22.62
N ASP A 318 -7.06 32.69 23.28
CA ASP A 318 -6.02 33.65 23.68
C ASP A 318 -5.22 34.19 22.49
N LEU A 319 -5.07 33.39 21.42
CA LEU A 319 -4.45 33.86 20.19
C LEU A 319 -5.35 34.88 19.48
N ALA A 320 -6.65 34.61 19.40
CA ALA A 320 -7.64 35.51 18.82
C ALA A 320 -7.72 36.83 19.58
N ARG A 321 -7.76 36.81 20.92
CA ARG A 321 -7.73 38.02 21.75
C ARG A 321 -6.50 38.88 21.49
N ARG A 322 -5.30 38.27 21.41
CA ARG A 322 -4.05 38.98 21.11
C ARG A 322 -4.04 39.63 19.72
N HIS A 323 -4.65 38.97 18.73
CA HIS A 323 -4.78 39.49 17.36
C HIS A 323 -6.00 40.40 17.17
N ARG A 324 -6.82 40.61 18.22
CA ARG A 324 -8.08 41.38 18.18
C ARG A 324 -9.08 40.82 17.18
N ILE A 325 -9.25 39.51 17.16
CA ILE A 325 -10.18 38.79 16.28
C ILE A 325 -11.36 38.27 17.10
N THR A 326 -12.56 38.42 16.55
CA THR A 326 -13.79 37.87 17.14
C THR A 326 -14.01 36.46 16.63
N LEU A 327 -14.19 35.49 17.53
CA LEU A 327 -14.56 34.12 17.18
C LEU A 327 -16.07 33.96 17.33
N ARG A 328 -16.72 33.33 16.35
CA ARG A 328 -18.16 33.05 16.32
C ARG A 328 -18.40 31.60 15.94
N ASP A 329 -19.38 30.98 16.55
CA ASP A 329 -19.82 29.59 16.31
C ASP A 329 -21.35 29.54 16.05
N ASP A 330 -21.86 30.61 15.46
CA ASP A 330 -23.28 31.01 15.50
C ASP A 330 -24.25 29.97 14.88
N ASP A 331 -23.81 29.12 13.93
CA ASP A 331 -24.69 28.18 13.20
C ASP A 331 -24.11 26.75 13.11
N ILE A 332 -23.97 26.06 14.24
CA ILE A 332 -23.72 24.60 14.26
C ILE A 332 -25.03 23.86 14.56
N ALA A 333 -25.47 23.04 13.61
CA ALA A 333 -26.67 22.23 13.76
C ALA A 333 -26.56 21.30 14.99
N PRO A 334 -27.62 21.18 15.82
CA PRO A 334 -27.60 20.34 17.00
C PRO A 334 -27.51 18.85 16.62
N HIS A 335 -26.83 18.05 17.45
CA HIS A 335 -26.68 16.60 17.30
C HIS A 335 -25.99 16.17 15.99
N LEU A 336 -25.04 16.97 15.50
CA LEU A 336 -24.26 16.65 14.32
C LEU A 336 -23.14 15.66 14.71
N THR A 337 -23.29 14.39 14.32
CA THR A 337 -22.30 13.34 14.64
C THR A 337 -21.52 12.93 13.41
N VAL A 338 -20.20 12.91 13.54
CA VAL A 338 -19.26 12.60 12.46
C VAL A 338 -18.45 11.36 12.78
N GLN A 339 -18.18 10.52 11.78
CA GLN A 339 -17.23 9.42 11.91
C GLN A 339 -15.81 9.97 11.70
N ALA A 340 -15.08 10.21 12.78
CA ALA A 340 -13.74 10.82 12.71
C ALA A 340 -12.88 10.41 13.90
N ASP A 341 -11.57 10.56 13.73
CA ASP A 341 -10.62 10.55 14.86
C ASP A 341 -10.68 11.91 15.57
N ARG A 342 -11.02 11.91 16.87
CA ARG A 342 -11.21 13.13 17.67
C ARG A 342 -9.96 14.02 17.67
N VAL A 343 -8.78 13.43 17.86
CA VAL A 343 -7.52 14.18 17.98
C VAL A 343 -7.16 14.80 16.64
N ARG A 344 -7.31 14.04 15.55
CA ARG A 344 -6.99 14.51 14.20
C ARG A 344 -8.00 15.52 13.70
N LEU A 345 -9.29 15.34 14.00
CA LEU A 345 -10.32 16.33 13.67
C LEU A 345 -10.06 17.65 14.41
N ARG A 346 -9.76 17.60 15.71
CA ARG A 346 -9.36 18.79 16.48
C ARG A 346 -8.10 19.45 15.90
N GLN A 347 -7.10 18.67 15.49
CA GLN A 347 -5.89 19.18 14.82
C GLN A 347 -6.24 19.91 13.51
N VAL A 348 -7.16 19.37 12.71
CA VAL A 348 -7.65 20.02 11.49
C VAL A 348 -8.29 21.38 11.82
N LEU A 349 -9.23 21.41 12.77
CA LEU A 349 -9.93 22.63 13.15
C LEU A 349 -8.98 23.69 13.72
N VAL A 350 -8.08 23.31 14.62
CA VAL A 350 -7.09 24.24 15.19
C VAL A 350 -6.21 24.83 14.10
N ASN A 351 -5.73 24.03 13.14
CA ASN A 351 -4.91 24.53 12.03
C ASN A 351 -5.66 25.55 11.16
N LEU A 352 -6.92 25.28 10.84
CA LEU A 352 -7.76 26.18 10.06
C LEU A 352 -8.06 27.48 10.83
N LEU A 353 -8.42 27.38 12.11
CA LEU A 353 -8.68 28.54 12.98
C LEU A 353 -7.44 29.40 13.19
N VAL A 354 -6.28 28.78 13.45
CA VAL A 354 -5.01 29.50 13.63
C VAL A 354 -4.64 30.25 12.34
N ASN A 355 -4.85 29.64 11.16
CA ASN A 355 -4.65 30.34 9.89
C ASN A 355 -5.65 31.50 9.73
N GLY A 356 -6.93 31.27 10.02
CA GLY A 356 -7.97 32.29 10.01
C GLY A 356 -7.71 33.46 10.96
N ILE A 357 -6.91 33.27 12.03
CA ILE A 357 -6.49 34.33 12.95
C ILE A 357 -5.20 35.03 12.47
N LYS A 358 -4.18 34.24 12.08
CA LYS A 358 -2.84 34.74 11.69
C LYS A 358 -2.87 35.61 10.42
N TYR A 359 -3.70 35.24 9.46
CA TYR A 359 -3.83 35.94 8.18
C TYR A 359 -5.02 36.93 8.16
N ASN A 360 -5.56 37.24 9.34
CA ASN A 360 -6.66 38.18 9.49
C ASN A 360 -6.18 39.63 9.66
N ARG A 361 -7.14 40.54 9.74
CA ARG A 361 -6.94 41.96 10.05
C ARG A 361 -7.42 42.29 11.47
N PRO A 362 -6.81 43.25 12.19
CA PRO A 362 -7.28 43.65 13.51
C PRO A 362 -8.77 44.07 13.48
N GLY A 363 -9.57 43.56 14.41
CA GLY A 363 -11.02 43.76 14.42
C GLY A 363 -11.80 42.87 13.45
N GLY A 364 -11.13 41.94 12.76
CA GLY A 364 -11.77 40.93 11.92
C GLY A 364 -12.47 39.84 12.73
N GLU A 365 -13.11 38.94 12.01
CA GLU A 365 -13.82 37.79 12.59
C GLU A 365 -13.43 36.47 11.91
N VAL A 366 -13.63 35.39 12.66
CA VAL A 366 -13.58 34.00 12.19
C VAL A 366 -14.85 33.30 12.67
N THR A 367 -15.63 32.76 11.74
CA THR A 367 -16.88 32.05 12.00
C THR A 367 -16.73 30.55 11.74
N VAL A 368 -17.35 29.72 12.58
CA VAL A 368 -17.44 28.26 12.41
C VAL A 368 -18.91 27.87 12.31
N ASN A 369 -19.29 27.23 11.20
CA ASN A 369 -20.65 26.75 10.95
C ASN A 369 -20.63 25.24 10.67
N GLY A 370 -21.73 24.56 10.96
CA GLY A 370 -21.84 23.12 10.77
C GLY A 370 -23.25 22.66 10.37
N TRP A 371 -23.36 21.89 9.29
CA TRP A 371 -24.65 21.34 8.83
C TRP A 371 -24.49 19.96 8.19
N SER A 372 -25.61 19.25 8.00
CA SER A 372 -25.63 18.00 7.25
C SER A 372 -25.99 18.26 5.79
N ASP A 373 -25.25 17.65 4.87
CA ASP A 373 -25.49 17.71 3.43
C ASP A 373 -25.30 16.33 2.80
N GLY A 374 -26.36 15.77 2.22
CA GLY A 374 -26.28 14.53 1.42
C GLY A 374 -25.71 13.30 2.14
N GLY A 375 -25.89 13.15 3.46
CA GLY A 375 -25.30 12.06 4.25
C GLY A 375 -23.85 12.30 4.65
N ARG A 376 -23.37 13.54 4.53
CA ARG A 376 -22.10 14.02 5.07
C ARG A 376 -22.34 15.16 6.05
N VAL A 377 -21.35 15.41 6.89
CA VAL A 377 -21.25 16.58 7.77
C VAL A 377 -20.35 17.59 7.09
N VAL A 378 -20.81 18.83 6.98
CA VAL A 378 -20.02 19.96 6.51
C VAL A 378 -19.64 20.82 7.70
N LEU A 379 -18.34 21.09 7.87
CA LEU A 379 -17.86 22.13 8.78
C LEU A 379 -17.23 23.24 7.92
N GLU A 380 -17.75 24.46 8.05
CA GLU A 380 -17.27 25.65 7.36
C GLU A 380 -16.53 26.56 8.35
N ILE A 381 -15.28 26.92 8.02
CA ILE A 381 -14.47 27.89 8.75
C ILE A 381 -14.22 29.07 7.83
N ARG A 382 -14.75 30.25 8.18
CA ARG A 382 -14.66 31.46 7.38
C ARG A 382 -13.95 32.56 8.14
N ASP A 383 -12.98 33.22 7.50
CA ASP A 383 -12.26 34.37 8.03
C ASP A 383 -12.54 35.63 7.20
N SER A 384 -12.42 36.80 7.83
CA SER A 384 -12.53 38.11 7.18
C SER A 384 -11.17 38.73 6.79
N GLY A 385 -10.16 37.89 6.60
CA GLY A 385 -8.76 38.29 6.49
C GLY A 385 -8.33 38.83 5.13
N ILE A 386 -7.04 38.67 4.83
CA ILE A 386 -6.43 39.21 3.60
C ILE A 386 -6.86 38.47 2.33
N GLY A 387 -7.40 37.26 2.46
CA GLY A 387 -7.76 36.39 1.33
C GLY A 387 -6.56 35.93 0.48
N LEU A 388 -6.83 35.18 -0.59
CA LEU A 388 -5.84 34.56 -1.46
C LEU A 388 -6.15 34.88 -2.93
N SER A 389 -5.12 35.12 -3.73
CA SER A 389 -5.25 35.20 -5.20
C SER A 389 -5.52 33.83 -5.83
N ALA A 390 -5.92 33.81 -7.11
CA ALA A 390 -6.13 32.56 -7.84
C ALA A 390 -4.86 31.69 -7.89
N ASP A 391 -3.70 32.32 -8.14
CA ASP A 391 -2.41 31.64 -8.15
C ASP A 391 -2.05 31.10 -6.76
N GLN A 392 -2.25 31.90 -5.70
CA GLN A 392 -2.00 31.46 -4.33
C GLN A 392 -2.88 30.28 -3.92
N ARG A 393 -4.13 30.27 -4.37
CA ARG A 393 -5.09 29.18 -4.10
C ARG A 393 -4.70 27.88 -4.81
N ALA A 394 -4.15 27.96 -6.03
CA ALA A 394 -3.67 26.80 -6.77
C ALA A 394 -2.51 26.07 -6.06
N HIS A 395 -1.67 26.83 -5.34
CA HIS A 395 -0.50 26.31 -4.64
C HIS A 395 -0.70 26.17 -3.11
N LEU A 396 -1.94 26.31 -2.61
CA LEU A 396 -2.24 26.37 -1.17
C LEU A 396 -1.90 25.08 -0.41
N PHE A 397 -2.00 23.94 -1.09
CA PHE A 397 -1.75 22.62 -0.51
C PHE A 397 -0.38 22.05 -0.89
N GLU A 398 0.55 22.89 -1.36
CA GLU A 398 1.93 22.49 -1.62
C GLU A 398 2.77 22.54 -0.33
N PRO A 399 3.55 21.49 -0.01
CA PRO A 399 4.41 21.49 1.17
C PRO A 399 5.44 22.63 1.14
N PHE A 400 5.64 23.26 2.30
CA PHE A 400 6.59 24.37 2.50
C PHE A 400 6.26 25.65 1.74
N ASN A 401 5.14 25.70 1.01
CA ASN A 401 4.75 26.90 0.29
C ASN A 401 3.99 27.87 1.21
N ARG A 402 4.55 29.06 1.40
CA ARG A 402 3.95 30.12 2.23
C ARG A 402 3.29 31.24 1.42
N LEU A 403 3.11 31.06 0.12
CA LEU A 403 2.31 31.93 -0.75
C LEU A 403 2.75 33.41 -0.70
N GLY A 404 4.06 33.66 -0.61
CA GLY A 404 4.63 35.02 -0.54
C GLY A 404 4.70 35.63 0.87
N ALA A 405 4.20 34.93 1.89
CA ALA A 405 4.26 35.36 3.30
C ALA A 405 5.64 35.14 3.96
N GLU A 406 6.66 34.65 3.23
CA GLU A 406 8.00 34.37 3.77
C GLU A 406 8.67 35.58 4.42
N ARG A 407 8.40 36.78 3.89
CA ARG A 407 8.92 38.06 4.40
C ARG A 407 7.94 38.82 5.28
N SER A 408 6.71 38.32 5.38
CA SER A 408 5.74 38.84 6.35
C SER A 408 6.09 38.22 7.70
N GLY A 409 6.21 39.01 8.78
CA GLY A 409 6.56 38.51 10.12
C GLY A 409 5.54 37.54 10.75
N ILE A 410 4.63 36.97 9.96
CA ILE A 410 3.67 35.94 10.33
C ILE A 410 4.44 34.62 10.49
N GLU A 411 4.24 33.90 11.59
CA GLU A 411 4.94 32.63 11.86
C GLU A 411 4.20 31.42 11.25
N GLY A 412 4.89 30.56 10.51
CA GLY A 412 4.31 29.34 9.94
C GLY A 412 5.29 28.52 9.10
N THR A 413 5.10 27.19 9.09
CA THR A 413 5.99 26.21 8.43
C THR A 413 5.63 25.96 6.95
N GLY A 414 4.41 26.34 6.54
CA GLY A 414 3.87 26.00 5.21
C GLY A 414 3.43 24.54 5.08
N ILE A 415 3.35 23.78 6.18
CA ILE A 415 2.99 22.36 6.17
C ILE A 415 1.56 22.13 6.70
N GLY A 416 1.06 23.02 7.57
CA GLY A 416 -0.21 22.81 8.28
C GLY A 416 -1.43 22.55 7.39
N LEU A 417 -1.58 23.24 6.25
CA LEU A 417 -2.70 23.00 5.32
C LEU A 417 -2.57 21.69 4.54
N VAL A 418 -1.34 21.24 4.25
CA VAL A 418 -1.09 19.92 3.64
C VAL A 418 -1.51 18.82 4.60
N ILE A 419 -1.17 18.95 5.89
CA ILE A 419 -1.61 18.03 6.95
C ILE A 419 -3.14 18.04 7.03
N VAL A 420 -3.78 19.22 7.00
CA VAL A 420 -5.25 19.33 7.02
C VAL A 420 -5.87 18.54 5.87
N GLN A 421 -5.47 18.81 4.62
CA GLN A 421 -6.02 18.14 3.45
C GLN A 421 -5.89 16.62 3.60
N ARG A 422 -4.72 16.17 4.04
CA ARG A 422 -4.40 14.76 4.07
C ARG A 422 -5.07 14.01 5.23
N LEU A 423 -5.20 14.64 6.41
CA LEU A 423 -5.99 14.09 7.52
C LEU A 423 -7.47 13.99 7.15
N VAL A 424 -8.03 15.02 6.50
CA VAL A 424 -9.41 14.99 6.01
C VAL A 424 -9.60 13.83 5.02
N THR A 425 -8.69 13.67 4.05
CA THR A 425 -8.74 12.52 3.11
C THR A 425 -8.63 11.17 3.82
N LEU A 426 -7.74 11.02 4.80
CA LEU A 426 -7.61 9.78 5.57
C LEU A 426 -8.88 9.46 6.39
N MET A 427 -9.58 10.50 6.88
CA MET A 427 -10.90 10.38 7.51
C MET A 427 -12.05 10.23 6.49
N GLN A 428 -11.75 9.92 5.23
CA GLN A 428 -12.71 9.74 4.14
C GLN A 428 -13.55 10.99 3.83
N GLY A 429 -12.96 12.16 4.06
CA GLY A 429 -13.55 13.45 3.78
C GLY A 429 -12.92 14.18 2.60
N ASP A 430 -13.53 15.30 2.25
CA ASP A 430 -13.07 16.23 1.22
C ASP A 430 -12.87 17.64 1.83
N ILE A 431 -11.99 18.44 1.24
CA ILE A 431 -11.79 19.84 1.62
C ILE A 431 -11.85 20.76 0.39
N GLU A 432 -12.54 21.88 0.53
CA GLU A 432 -12.63 22.94 -0.48
C GLU A 432 -12.22 24.27 0.15
N VAL A 433 -11.66 25.15 -0.68
CA VAL A 433 -11.30 26.51 -0.30
C VAL A 433 -11.86 27.51 -1.31
N GLU A 434 -12.60 28.48 -0.79
CA GLU A 434 -13.00 29.68 -1.49
C GLU A 434 -12.31 30.87 -0.85
N SER A 435 -11.66 31.72 -1.63
CA SER A 435 -10.97 32.89 -1.09
C SER A 435 -10.91 33.97 -2.15
N THR A 436 -11.09 35.22 -1.70
CA THR A 436 -11.02 36.42 -2.54
C THR A 436 -10.12 37.44 -1.86
N PRO A 437 -9.13 38.03 -2.55
CA PRO A 437 -8.24 39.02 -1.96
C PRO A 437 -9.02 40.18 -1.31
N GLY A 438 -8.69 40.49 -0.05
CA GLY A 438 -9.30 41.55 0.75
C GLY A 438 -10.64 41.22 1.41
N GLN A 439 -11.26 40.08 1.06
CA GLN A 439 -12.54 39.63 1.62
C GLN A 439 -12.39 38.48 2.63
N GLY A 440 -11.27 37.77 2.60
CA GLY A 440 -10.97 36.64 3.48
C GLY A 440 -11.09 35.28 2.77
N SER A 441 -11.03 34.20 3.55
CA SER A 441 -11.10 32.83 3.05
C SER A 441 -12.18 32.01 3.74
N CYS A 442 -12.63 30.97 3.08
CA CYS A 442 -13.67 30.05 3.51
C CYS A 442 -13.20 28.63 3.20
N PHE A 443 -13.01 27.83 4.25
CA PHE A 443 -12.64 26.43 4.17
C PHE A 443 -13.84 25.59 4.52
N ARG A 444 -14.23 24.66 3.64
CA ARG A 444 -15.28 23.68 3.89
C ARG A 444 -14.68 22.30 3.95
N ILE A 445 -14.96 21.55 5.00
CA ILE A 445 -14.60 20.14 5.10
C ILE A 445 -15.86 19.29 5.14
N TRP A 446 -15.92 18.26 4.31
CA TRP A 446 -16.98 17.25 4.30
C TRP A 446 -16.45 15.99 4.97
N LEU A 447 -17.17 15.45 5.93
CA LEU A 447 -16.82 14.22 6.63
C LEU A 447 -18.01 13.24 6.64
N PRO A 448 -17.80 11.92 6.77
CA PRO A 448 -18.89 10.97 6.83
C PRO A 448 -19.81 11.21 8.03
N LEU A 449 -21.11 11.37 7.78
CA LEU A 449 -22.12 11.42 8.84
C LEU A 449 -22.26 10.02 9.46
N THR A 450 -22.40 9.95 10.79
CA THR A 450 -22.84 8.73 11.46
C THR A 450 -24.07 9.02 12.31
N VAL A 451 -24.91 8.00 12.48
CA VAL A 451 -26.11 8.04 13.33
C VAL A 451 -25.86 7.28 14.64
N ASP A 452 -24.67 6.71 14.80
CA ASP A 452 -24.28 6.02 16.02
C ASP A 452 -24.21 7.01 17.19
N THR A 453 -24.66 6.57 18.37
CA THR A 453 -24.51 7.34 19.60
C THR A 453 -23.04 7.72 19.77
N PRO A 454 -22.70 9.01 19.92
CA PRO A 454 -21.33 9.42 20.19
C PRO A 454 -20.77 8.62 21.34
N VAL A 455 -19.53 8.13 21.21
CA VAL A 455 -18.87 7.48 22.34
C VAL A 455 -18.55 8.58 23.35
N ASP A 456 -19.41 8.72 24.35
CA ASP A 456 -19.21 9.64 25.48
C ASP A 456 -18.12 9.06 26.39
N SER A 457 -16.88 9.14 25.92
CA SER A 457 -15.70 8.87 26.74
C SER A 457 -15.33 10.13 27.50
N GLY A 458 -16.06 10.34 28.61
CA GLY A 458 -15.60 11.14 29.74
C GLY A 458 -16.02 12.61 29.73
N ALA A 459 -17.31 12.86 30.02
CA ALA A 459 -17.61 13.90 30.99
C ALA A 459 -16.81 13.61 32.26
N ILE A 460 -15.69 14.31 32.46
CA ILE A 460 -15.18 14.53 33.81
C ILE A 460 -16.30 15.31 34.52
N PRO A 461 -16.88 14.81 35.60
CA PRO A 461 -17.79 15.63 36.39
C PRO A 461 -17.00 16.85 36.85
N LEU A 462 -17.39 18.04 36.37
CA LEU A 462 -17.07 19.29 37.03
C LEU A 462 -17.77 19.24 38.39
N ASP A 463 -17.08 18.66 39.37
CA ASP A 463 -17.44 18.77 40.77
C ASP A 463 -17.12 20.22 41.18
N ASP A 464 -18.08 21.11 40.92
CA ASP A 464 -18.17 22.42 41.55
C ASP A 464 -18.53 22.22 43.03
N THR A 465 -17.54 21.82 43.82
CA THR A 465 -17.53 22.07 45.26
C THR A 465 -16.32 22.94 45.61
N PRO A 466 -16.52 24.04 46.34
CA PRO A 466 -15.44 24.98 46.64
C PRO A 466 -14.46 24.32 47.61
N VAL A 467 -13.29 23.93 47.11
CA VAL A 467 -12.20 23.47 47.98
C VAL A 467 -11.68 24.67 48.76
N GLY A 468 -11.94 24.61 50.05
CA GLY A 468 -11.65 25.64 51.02
C GLY A 468 -10.18 26.04 51.07
N THR A 469 -10.01 27.36 51.22
CA THR A 469 -8.95 28.06 51.93
C THR A 469 -7.76 27.24 52.42
N ALA A 470 -6.61 27.58 51.84
CA ALA A 470 -5.25 27.46 52.36
C ALA A 470 -5.13 27.12 53.86
N SER A 471 -4.49 25.98 54.15
CA SER A 471 -3.78 25.79 55.42
C SER A 471 -2.28 25.90 55.15
N LYS A 472 -1.66 26.92 55.73
CA LYS A 472 -0.22 26.92 56.03
C LYS A 472 0.04 25.78 57.00
N ASP A 473 1.05 24.93 56.75
CA ASP A 473 2.11 24.61 57.72
C ASP A 473 3.08 23.50 57.26
N LYS A 474 4.38 23.78 57.52
CA LYS A 474 5.63 22.98 57.48
C LYS A 474 6.06 22.23 56.20
N PRO A 475 7.35 22.34 55.80
CA PRO A 475 7.91 21.58 54.68
C PRO A 475 8.07 20.09 55.05
N MET A 476 7.35 19.21 54.35
CA MET A 476 7.55 17.76 54.38
C MET A 476 8.70 17.37 53.45
N THR A 477 9.59 16.49 53.92
CA THR A 477 10.59 15.86 53.06
C THR A 477 9.97 14.71 52.27
N ALA A 478 10.04 14.75 50.94
CA ALA A 478 9.54 13.69 50.06
C ALA A 478 10.62 13.21 49.10
N THR A 479 10.69 11.91 48.85
CA THR A 479 11.66 11.27 47.94
C THR A 479 10.98 10.94 46.62
N ILE A 480 11.44 11.56 45.54
CA ILE A 480 10.98 11.32 44.17
C ILE A 480 12.04 10.47 43.47
N LEU A 481 11.62 9.35 42.86
CA LEU A 481 12.49 8.57 41.99
C LEU A 481 12.16 8.88 40.53
N TYR A 482 13.15 9.33 39.77
CA TYR A 482 13.01 9.60 38.34
C TYR A 482 13.77 8.57 37.51
N ALA A 483 13.02 7.81 36.70
CA ALA A 483 13.58 6.88 35.72
C ALA A 483 13.67 7.57 34.35
N GLU A 484 14.90 7.83 33.89
CA GLU A 484 15.21 8.51 32.63
C GLU A 484 16.66 8.24 32.24
N ASP A 485 16.89 7.84 30.99
CA ASP A 485 18.22 7.54 30.46
C ASP A 485 18.92 8.76 29.86
N ASN A 486 18.17 9.84 29.55
CA ASN A 486 18.74 11.05 29.02
C ASN A 486 19.25 12.00 30.11
N GLU A 487 20.57 12.14 30.23
CA GLU A 487 21.23 13.03 31.20
C GLU A 487 20.72 14.49 31.14
N VAL A 488 20.26 14.96 29.98
CA VAL A 488 19.81 16.34 29.84
C VAL A 488 18.41 16.54 30.43
N ASN A 489 17.51 15.56 30.27
CA ASN A 489 16.20 15.56 30.94
C ASN A 489 16.38 15.38 32.46
N VAL A 490 17.32 14.52 32.88
CA VAL A 490 17.70 14.36 34.29
C VAL A 490 18.14 15.70 34.88
N LEU A 491 19.05 16.42 34.21
CA LEU A 491 19.55 17.72 34.68
C LEU A 491 18.42 18.76 34.78
N LEU A 492 17.49 18.78 33.82
CA LEU A 492 16.32 19.66 33.85
C LEU A 492 15.46 19.38 35.10
N VAL A 493 15.07 18.13 35.33
CA VAL A 493 14.24 17.76 36.50
C VAL A 493 14.99 18.01 37.81
N GLN A 494 16.30 17.76 37.87
CA GLN A 494 17.14 18.10 39.03
C GLN A 494 17.05 19.59 39.40
N GLU A 495 17.14 20.48 38.41
CA GLU A 495 17.00 21.92 38.64
C GLU A 495 15.58 22.33 39.03
N VAL A 496 14.54 21.70 38.46
CA VAL A 496 13.15 21.91 38.89
C VAL A 496 12.96 21.51 40.36
N ILE A 497 13.48 20.35 40.77
CA ILE A 497 13.38 19.88 42.16
C ILE A 497 14.19 20.75 43.12
N ARG A 498 15.33 21.33 42.70
CA ARG A 498 16.09 22.30 43.51
C ARG A 498 15.27 23.53 43.92
N MET A 499 14.23 23.89 43.15
CA MET A 499 13.30 24.96 43.51
C MET A 499 12.39 24.61 44.70
N ARG A 500 12.41 23.35 45.16
CA ARG A 500 11.67 22.80 46.30
C ARG A 500 12.65 22.07 47.23
N PRO A 501 13.36 22.79 48.13
CA PRO A 501 14.44 22.24 48.96
C PRO A 501 14.04 21.04 49.84
N GLN A 502 12.74 20.89 50.07
CA GLN A 502 12.15 19.80 50.82
C GLN A 502 12.06 18.49 50.03
N TRP A 503 12.21 18.47 48.71
CA TRP A 503 12.14 17.24 47.93
C TRP A 503 13.54 16.70 47.60
N GLN A 504 13.71 15.38 47.71
CA GLN A 504 14.92 14.68 47.32
C GLN A 504 14.67 13.91 46.03
N LEU A 505 15.50 14.13 45.01
CA LEU A 505 15.43 13.41 43.75
C LEU A 505 16.47 12.29 43.72
N GLN A 506 16.02 11.06 43.54
CA GLN A 506 16.84 9.93 43.14
C GLN A 506 16.67 9.67 41.66
N VAL A 507 17.73 9.28 40.96
CA VAL A 507 17.70 9.09 39.50
C VAL A 507 18.13 7.66 39.17
N GLY A 508 17.26 6.94 38.47
CA GLY A 508 17.58 5.68 37.80
C GLY A 508 17.82 5.94 36.32
N ARG A 509 19.06 5.77 35.85
CA ARG A 509 19.47 6.01 34.46
C ARG A 509 19.10 4.88 33.50
N SER A 510 18.41 3.87 34.01
CA SER A 510 17.85 2.76 33.25
C SER A 510 16.68 2.18 34.03
N GLY A 511 15.80 1.43 33.38
CA GLY A 511 14.70 0.75 34.05
C GLY A 511 15.20 -0.23 35.11
N ALA A 512 16.26 -0.99 34.81
CA ALA A 512 16.86 -1.91 35.79
C ALA A 512 17.44 -1.17 37.01
N GLN A 513 18.11 -0.03 36.81
CA GLN A 513 18.65 0.77 37.91
C GLN A 513 17.53 1.42 38.74
N ALA A 514 16.49 1.95 38.08
CA ALA A 514 15.34 2.53 38.74
C ALA A 514 14.62 1.49 39.61
N LEU A 515 14.43 0.28 39.10
CA LEU A 515 13.83 -0.82 39.87
C LEU A 515 14.66 -1.18 41.11
N ALA A 516 15.98 -1.31 40.95
CA ALA A 516 16.88 -1.62 42.06
C ALA A 516 16.87 -0.52 43.15
N LEU A 517 16.84 0.75 42.74
CA LEU A 517 16.73 1.90 43.65
C LEU A 517 15.40 1.89 44.39
N ALA A 518 14.29 1.68 43.69
CA ALA A 518 12.96 1.58 44.29
C ALA A 518 12.86 0.44 45.30
N GLN A 519 13.42 -0.74 44.97
CA GLN A 519 13.41 -1.91 45.87
C GLN A 519 14.23 -1.71 47.14
N ALA A 520 15.36 -1.01 47.04
CA ALA A 520 16.21 -0.66 48.17
C ALA A 520 15.58 0.41 49.06
N HIS A 521 15.03 1.47 48.45
CA HIS A 521 14.40 2.60 49.12
C HIS A 521 13.11 3.00 48.37
N PRO A 522 11.94 2.53 48.82
CA PRO A 522 10.67 2.87 48.19
C PRO A 522 10.44 4.39 48.17
N PRO A 523 10.24 5.02 47.00
CA PRO A 523 10.02 6.46 46.90
C PRO A 523 8.58 6.84 47.25
N ASP A 524 8.35 8.13 47.54
CA ASP A 524 7.03 8.70 47.76
C ASP A 524 6.27 8.95 46.46
N LEU A 525 7.00 9.14 45.34
CA LEU A 525 6.46 9.24 43.98
C LEU A 525 7.51 8.80 42.96
N MET A 526 7.04 8.19 41.86
CA MET A 526 7.91 7.82 40.75
C MET A 526 7.55 8.55 39.45
N LEU A 527 8.54 9.21 38.86
CA LEU A 527 8.49 9.76 37.50
C LEU A 527 9.11 8.73 36.55
N VAL A 528 8.40 8.33 35.50
CA VAL A 528 8.83 7.25 34.60
C VAL A 528 8.79 7.72 33.16
N ASP A 529 9.94 7.77 32.48
CA ASP A 529 9.94 7.85 31.01
C ASP A 529 9.40 6.55 30.39
N MET A 530 8.56 6.67 29.38
CA MET A 530 8.02 5.52 28.64
C MET A 530 9.09 4.79 27.82
N HIS A 531 10.21 5.44 27.50
CA HIS A 531 11.31 4.84 26.73
C HIS A 531 12.61 4.90 27.52
N LEU A 532 12.89 3.86 28.31
CA LEU A 532 14.18 3.69 28.99
C LEU A 532 14.98 2.73 28.10
N GLY A 533 16.18 3.09 27.63
CA GLY A 533 16.89 2.32 26.60
C GLY A 533 16.98 0.79 26.81
N ASP A 534 16.89 0.29 28.05
CA ASP A 534 16.87 -1.14 28.41
C ASP A 534 15.47 -1.79 28.49
N MET A 535 14.39 -1.04 28.71
CA MET A 535 13.01 -1.56 28.82
C MET A 535 11.96 -0.45 28.68
N THR A 536 10.71 -0.79 28.35
CA THR A 536 9.66 0.25 28.31
C THR A 536 9.26 0.68 29.72
N GLY A 537 8.73 1.90 29.86
CA GLY A 537 8.18 2.37 31.14
C GLY A 537 7.06 1.45 31.67
N PHE A 538 6.33 0.78 30.78
CA PHE A 538 5.35 -0.24 31.16
C PHE A 538 5.99 -1.50 31.73
N ASP A 539 7.10 -1.98 31.15
CA ASP A 539 7.83 -3.15 31.66
C ASP A 539 8.37 -2.89 33.07
N LEU A 540 8.83 -1.67 33.33
CA LEU A 540 9.29 -1.24 34.66
C LEU A 540 8.15 -1.29 35.68
N VAL A 541 6.98 -0.77 35.32
CA VAL A 541 5.78 -0.77 36.17
C VAL A 541 5.32 -2.20 36.46
N ASP A 542 5.27 -3.06 35.45
CA ASP A 542 4.93 -4.47 35.61
C ASP A 542 5.91 -5.19 36.54
N ALA A 543 7.20 -4.84 36.49
CA ALA A 543 8.21 -5.37 37.39
C ALA A 543 8.05 -4.85 38.82
N MET A 544 7.67 -3.58 39.00
CA MET A 544 7.37 -3.00 40.31
C MET A 544 6.12 -3.59 40.95
N ASP A 545 5.08 -3.89 40.17
CA ASP A 545 3.83 -4.47 40.68
C ASP A 545 4.01 -5.90 41.24
N ARG A 546 5.09 -6.58 40.86
CA ARG A 546 5.50 -7.86 41.46
C ARG A 546 6.08 -7.69 42.87
N ASP A 547 6.56 -6.50 43.24
CA ASP A 547 6.94 -6.17 44.62
C ASP A 547 5.77 -5.48 45.33
N GLY A 548 5.17 -6.17 46.31
CA GLY A 548 4.03 -5.67 47.07
C GLY A 548 4.26 -4.32 47.76
N ARG A 549 5.53 -3.93 48.04
CA ARG A 549 5.87 -2.64 48.64
C ARG A 549 5.82 -1.48 47.66
N LEU A 550 6.02 -1.74 46.36
CA LEU A 550 6.10 -0.72 45.30
C LEU A 550 4.78 -0.53 44.55
N ARG A 551 3.82 -1.43 44.77
CA ARG A 551 2.49 -1.39 44.13
C ARG A 551 1.68 -0.16 44.50
N THR A 552 1.87 0.40 45.70
CA THR A 552 1.11 1.57 46.19
C THR A 552 1.78 2.91 45.91
N VAL A 553 2.99 2.92 45.36
CA VAL A 553 3.72 4.15 45.04
C VAL A 553 3.01 4.86 43.87
N PRO A 554 2.66 6.16 43.99
CA PRO A 554 2.07 6.91 42.89
C PRO A 554 3.08 7.08 41.75
N ARG A 555 2.61 6.87 40.52
CA ARG A 555 3.45 6.86 39.31
C ARG A 555 2.95 7.92 38.34
N VAL A 556 3.87 8.67 37.76
CA VAL A 556 3.59 9.68 36.74
C VAL A 556 4.40 9.34 35.49
N ALA A 557 3.71 9.22 34.36
CA ALA A 557 4.32 8.89 33.07
C ALA A 557 4.85 10.16 32.40
N LEU A 558 6.08 10.12 31.89
CA LEU A 558 6.63 11.12 30.98
C LEU A 558 6.77 10.48 29.60
N SER A 559 6.24 11.13 28.55
CA SER A 559 6.29 10.54 27.21
C SER A 559 6.40 11.59 26.12
N ALA A 560 7.10 11.24 25.04
CA ALA A 560 7.13 12.04 23.81
C ALA A 560 5.87 11.88 22.93
N ASP A 561 4.97 10.94 23.28
CA ASP A 561 3.76 10.64 22.55
C ASP A 561 2.52 11.13 23.33
N ALA A 562 1.68 11.93 22.67
CA ALA A 562 0.45 12.50 23.22
C ALA A 562 -0.81 11.77 22.73
N MET A 563 -0.67 10.61 22.08
CA MET A 563 -1.82 9.84 21.59
C MET A 563 -2.70 9.34 22.76
N PRO A 564 -4.04 9.47 22.66
CA PRO A 564 -4.98 9.04 23.71
C PRO A 564 -4.83 7.58 24.11
N ASP A 565 -4.54 6.67 23.18
CA ASP A 565 -4.36 5.25 23.46
C ASP A 565 -3.21 4.99 24.44
N ARG A 566 -2.12 5.76 24.33
CA ARG A 566 -0.98 5.68 25.24
C ARG A 566 -1.32 6.24 26.62
N ILE A 567 -2.15 7.29 26.67
CA ILE A 567 -2.62 7.90 27.92
C ILE A 567 -3.58 6.94 28.63
N HIS A 568 -4.57 6.38 27.92
CA HIS A 568 -5.49 5.39 28.47
C HIS A 568 -4.76 4.12 28.91
N ALA A 569 -3.85 3.58 28.08
CA ALA A 569 -3.03 2.43 28.47
C ALA A 569 -2.18 2.70 29.72
N ALA A 570 -1.71 3.94 29.92
CA ALA A 570 -1.02 4.32 31.15
C ALA A 570 -1.97 4.41 32.35
N GLN A 571 -3.15 4.99 32.19
CA GLN A 571 -4.16 5.05 33.26
C GLN A 571 -4.62 3.64 33.68
N ASP A 572 -4.88 2.76 32.72
CA ASP A 572 -5.27 1.35 32.96
C ASP A 572 -4.18 0.57 33.72
N ARG A 573 -2.91 0.95 33.57
CA ARG A 573 -1.77 0.38 34.29
C ARG A 573 -1.42 1.12 35.59
N GLY A 574 -2.31 2.00 36.06
CA GLY A 574 -2.22 2.61 37.39
C GLY A 574 -1.35 3.87 37.48
N PHE A 575 -1.00 4.51 36.36
CA PHE A 575 -0.40 5.84 36.39
C PHE A 575 -1.44 6.88 36.85
N LYS A 576 -1.02 7.78 37.74
CA LYS A 576 -1.85 8.87 38.30
C LYS A 576 -1.95 10.07 37.37
N ALA A 577 -0.86 10.37 36.67
CA ALA A 577 -0.81 11.42 35.67
C ALA A 577 0.09 11.04 34.50
N TYR A 578 -0.11 11.73 33.38
CA TYR A 578 0.65 11.57 32.15
C TYR A 578 1.06 12.96 31.66
N LEU A 579 2.37 13.22 31.60
CA LEU A 579 2.93 14.48 31.12
C LEU A 579 3.64 14.25 29.78
N THR A 580 3.31 15.09 28.80
CA THR A 580 3.90 15.05 27.47
C THR A 580 5.21 15.82 27.42
N LYS A 581 6.20 15.34 26.66
CA LYS A 581 7.44 16.06 26.32
C LYS A 581 7.19 16.90 25.05
N PRO A 582 7.58 18.20 24.98
CA PRO A 582 8.48 18.93 25.89
C PRO A 582 7.88 19.15 27.28
N LEU A 583 8.71 18.93 28.30
CA LEU A 583 8.32 19.00 29.70
C LEU A 583 8.06 20.46 30.09
N ASP A 584 6.81 20.81 30.38
CA ASP A 584 6.44 22.09 30.97
C ASP A 584 6.80 22.07 32.46
N VAL A 585 7.73 22.93 32.87
CA VAL A 585 8.21 23.04 34.26
C VAL A 585 7.07 23.34 35.24
N MET A 586 6.10 24.19 34.87
CA MET A 586 4.97 24.52 35.73
C MET A 586 3.99 23.37 35.85
N ALA A 587 3.71 22.68 34.73
CA ALA A 587 2.85 21.50 34.75
C ALA A 587 3.46 20.37 35.59
N LEU A 588 4.78 20.16 35.49
CA LEU A 588 5.49 19.19 36.33
C LEU A 588 5.39 19.54 37.82
N LEU A 589 5.64 20.81 38.19
CA LEU A 589 5.54 21.25 39.58
C LEU A 589 4.13 21.07 40.13
N HIS A 590 3.09 21.42 39.36
CA HIS A 590 1.70 21.25 39.77
C HIS A 590 1.34 19.76 39.95
N CYS A 591 1.74 18.92 39.00
CA CYS A 591 1.52 17.47 39.07
C CYS A 591 2.21 16.84 40.29
N LEU A 592 3.43 17.27 40.62
CA LEU A 592 4.15 16.81 41.81
C LEU A 592 3.48 17.31 43.09
N ASP A 593 3.08 18.59 43.15
CA ASP A 593 2.39 19.17 44.30
C ASP A 593 1.03 18.46 44.57
N GLU A 594 0.33 17.99 43.53
CA GLU A 594 -0.96 17.29 43.64
C GLU A 594 -0.83 15.81 44.07
N HIS A 595 0.20 15.11 43.59
CA HIS A 595 0.31 13.65 43.76
C HIS A 595 1.32 13.19 44.80
N LEU A 596 2.14 14.10 45.34
CA LEU A 596 2.94 13.81 46.52
C LEU A 596 2.02 13.69 47.74
N PRO A 597 2.15 12.62 48.54
CA PRO A 597 1.23 12.38 49.65
C PRO A 597 1.30 13.48 50.70
N SER A 598 0.17 14.15 50.94
CA SER A 598 -0.07 14.98 52.12
C SER A 598 -0.24 14.04 53.32
N SER A 599 0.65 14.11 54.32
CA SER A 599 0.61 13.13 55.42
C SER A 599 -0.64 13.30 56.30
N ALA A 600 -1.55 12.34 56.19
CA ALA A 600 -2.26 11.79 57.33
C ALA A 600 -1.79 10.34 57.54
N ARG A 601 -0.52 10.16 57.92
CA ARG A 601 -0.10 8.92 58.60
C ARG A 601 -0.06 9.22 60.09
N THR A 602 -1.19 8.93 60.73
CA THR A 602 -1.33 8.87 62.18
C THR A 602 -0.36 7.82 62.75
N GLN A 603 0.10 8.11 63.97
CA GLN A 603 1.02 7.36 64.84
C GLN A 603 1.00 5.83 64.73
#